data_AF-A0A3N5TTH4-F1
#
_entry.id   AF-A0A3N5TTH4-F1
#
_cell.length_a   1.000
_cell.length_b   1.000
_cell.length_c   1.000
_cell.angle_alpha   90.00
_cell.angle_beta   90.00
_cell.angle_gamma   90.00
#
_symmetry.space_group_name_H-M   'P 1'
#
loop_
_entity.id
_entity.type
_entity.pdbx_description
1 polymer ?
#
loop_
_entity_poly.entity_id
_entity_poly.type
_entity_poly.pdbx_seq_one_letter_code
_entity_poly.pdbx_strand_id
1 'polypeptide(L)'
;KKDMTRNVGFVSQSPFIFSGTIRENLLYGCLANADAGQGGKTDRMPSLDDIIAVLQQTGIFVDVLRFGLNTVLTNDHDQELAARVLRTRESFQRSFGAELAEYVEFFDENRYLYFSSVVENLTFGTAKRDEFNSVNLPQNTYFLRFLEESRLARPLLNLGIRLAEQMVDILGNMPPDELLFEQSPIAPEELNDFRKVVERSKKAKLGQPEEADRTKLLELALRFTPVIHKTVALPKTLEALILEGRTLFRKKISADDPHAVTFFQISQYIYSQTILNNIFFGKMKIFNPSAQEKINQSIVHLLIEEDFLETIIEIGMQFEVGNKGDRLSGGQRQKLSIARALLKKPPVLILDEATSALDNNSQTRIQNLLENQWKGKSTLISVVHRLDIIKNFDQVAVMKSGKIGESGTYDELIARKGLLYELEYGKK
;
A
#
# COMPACT_ATOMS: atom_id res chain seq x y z
N LYS A 1 19.66 -27.68 24.21
CA LYS A 1 19.63 -26.60 23.17
C LYS A 1 19.18 -27.15 21.82
N LYS A 2 19.96 -28.01 21.13
CA LYS A 2 19.55 -28.61 19.83
C LYS A 2 18.18 -29.30 19.86
N ASP A 3 17.89 -30.03 20.93
CA ASP A 3 16.60 -30.70 21.12
C ASP A 3 15.40 -29.73 21.18
N MET A 4 15.53 -28.63 21.94
CA MET A 4 14.53 -27.55 21.97
C MET A 4 14.39 -26.87 20.60
N THR A 5 15.51 -26.61 19.92
CA THR A 5 15.51 -26.04 18.57
C THR A 5 14.74 -26.90 17.58
N ARG A 6 14.68 -28.23 17.77
CA ARG A 6 13.87 -29.11 16.91
C ARG A 6 12.42 -29.19 17.35
N ASN A 7 12.20 -29.42 18.64
CA ASN A 7 10.92 -29.92 19.13
C ASN A 7 9.96 -28.84 19.65
N VAL A 8 10.46 -27.61 19.89
CA VAL A 8 9.67 -26.53 20.48
C VAL A 8 9.50 -25.37 19.49
N GLY A 9 8.26 -24.99 19.21
CA GLY A 9 7.92 -23.69 18.65
C GLY A 9 7.56 -22.72 19.77
N PHE A 10 8.06 -21.49 19.71
CA PHE A 10 7.75 -20.46 20.70
C PHE A 10 7.37 -19.17 20.00
N VAL A 11 6.26 -18.56 20.40
CA VAL A 11 5.82 -17.25 19.92
C VAL A 11 5.52 -16.38 21.14
N SER A 12 6.29 -15.30 21.31
CA SER A 12 6.09 -14.31 22.36
C SER A 12 5.06 -13.25 21.99
N GLN A 13 4.57 -12.54 23.01
CA GLN A 13 3.65 -11.41 22.88
C GLN A 13 4.26 -10.32 21.98
N SER A 14 5.56 -10.06 22.21
CA SER A 14 6.42 -9.24 21.36
C SER A 14 7.40 -10.14 20.60
N PRO A 15 7.02 -10.64 19.41
CA PRO A 15 7.86 -11.57 18.66
C PRO A 15 9.12 -10.90 18.14
N PHE A 16 10.25 -11.61 18.26
CA PHE A 16 11.49 -11.19 17.63
C PHE A 16 11.46 -11.56 16.14
N ILE A 17 11.63 -10.55 15.30
CA ILE A 17 11.76 -10.66 13.84
C ILE A 17 13.23 -10.40 13.49
N PHE A 18 13.83 -11.27 12.68
CA PHE A 18 15.20 -11.09 12.21
C PHE A 18 15.23 -10.03 11.10
N SER A 19 16.33 -9.31 10.97
CA SER A 19 16.57 -8.50 9.77
C SER A 19 16.62 -9.39 8.53
N GLY A 20 16.23 -8.85 7.38
CA GLY A 20 16.13 -9.56 6.11
C GLY A 20 14.69 -9.61 5.60
N THR A 21 14.39 -10.61 4.78
CA THR A 21 13.11 -10.77 4.09
C THR A 21 12.07 -11.49 4.94
N ILE A 22 10.80 -11.40 4.52
CA ILE A 22 9.72 -12.24 5.06
C ILE A 22 10.06 -13.73 4.86
N ARG A 23 10.58 -14.10 3.69
CA ARG A 23 10.95 -15.49 3.36
C ARG A 23 11.98 -16.06 4.33
N GLU A 24 13.06 -15.32 4.58
CA GLU A 24 14.12 -15.75 5.50
C GLU A 24 13.59 -15.90 6.92
N ASN A 25 12.74 -14.96 7.36
CA ASN A 25 12.09 -15.06 8.65
C ASN A 25 11.22 -16.32 8.77
N LEU A 26 10.41 -16.65 7.76
CA LEU A 26 9.59 -17.87 7.75
C LEU A 26 10.45 -19.13 7.82
N LEU A 27 11.53 -19.18 7.04
CA LEU A 27 12.38 -20.36 6.89
C LEU A 27 13.38 -20.55 8.04
N TYR A 28 13.61 -19.53 8.86
CA TYR A 28 14.60 -19.56 9.94
C TYR A 28 14.52 -20.82 10.83
N GLY A 29 13.30 -21.18 11.25
CA GLY A 29 13.08 -22.36 12.10
C GLY A 29 13.32 -23.69 11.39
N CYS A 30 13.15 -23.74 10.07
CA CYS A 30 13.38 -24.93 9.24
C CYS A 30 14.87 -25.10 8.93
N LEU A 31 15.57 -24.00 8.61
CA LEU A 31 17.01 -24.00 8.35
C LEU A 31 17.81 -24.45 9.57
N ALA A 32 17.43 -23.99 10.77
CA ALA A 32 18.07 -24.43 12.02
C ALA A 32 17.92 -25.93 12.30
N ASN A 33 16.88 -26.59 11.76
CA ASN A 33 16.71 -28.04 11.83
C ASN A 33 17.59 -28.77 10.80
N ALA A 34 17.68 -28.24 9.57
CA ALA A 34 18.50 -28.82 8.51
C ALA A 34 19.99 -28.85 8.87
N ASP A 35 20.52 -27.77 9.46
CA ASP A 35 21.92 -27.69 9.92
C ASP A 35 22.24 -28.64 11.09
N ALA A 36 21.22 -29.16 11.78
CA ALA A 36 21.40 -30.05 12.92
C ALA A 36 21.69 -31.53 12.54
N GLY A 37 21.60 -31.89 11.25
CA GLY A 37 22.28 -33.04 10.65
C GLY A 37 21.89 -34.45 11.13
N GLN A 38 20.59 -34.79 11.23
CA GLN A 38 20.17 -36.19 11.46
C GLN A 38 18.86 -36.54 10.71
N GLY A 39 19.02 -37.10 9.50
CA GLY A 39 18.01 -37.40 8.49
C GLY A 39 16.75 -38.13 8.97
N GLY A 40 15.77 -37.37 9.46
CA GLY A 40 14.39 -37.81 9.63
C GLY A 40 13.50 -37.34 8.46
N LYS A 41 12.35 -37.99 8.26
CA LYS A 41 11.34 -37.61 7.23
C LYS A 41 10.86 -36.14 7.30
N THR A 42 11.16 -35.42 8.39
CA THR A 42 10.82 -34.02 8.65
C THR A 42 11.88 -33.00 8.20
N ASP A 43 13.03 -33.43 7.66
CA ASP A 43 14.15 -32.54 7.32
C ASP A 43 14.08 -31.94 5.91
N ARG A 44 12.96 -32.14 5.20
CA ARG A 44 12.79 -31.52 3.88
C ARG A 44 12.42 -30.05 4.06
N MET A 45 13.18 -29.17 3.42
CA MET A 45 12.80 -27.76 3.31
C MET A 45 11.37 -27.63 2.76
N PRO A 46 10.55 -26.74 3.34
CA PRO A 46 9.17 -26.57 2.91
C PRO A 46 9.11 -26.12 1.45
N SER A 47 8.15 -26.67 0.72
CA SER A 47 7.84 -26.24 -0.65
C SER A 47 7.18 -24.85 -0.65
N LEU A 48 7.03 -24.24 -1.84
CA LEU A 48 6.28 -22.99 -1.98
C LEU A 48 4.83 -23.18 -1.50
N ASP A 49 4.19 -24.30 -1.87
CA ASP A 49 2.84 -24.66 -1.44
C ASP A 49 2.71 -24.75 0.08
N ASP A 50 3.70 -25.36 0.76
CA ASP A 50 3.73 -25.43 2.22
C ASP A 50 3.76 -24.03 2.84
N ILE A 51 4.57 -23.13 2.27
CA ILE A 51 4.69 -21.74 2.74
C ILE A 51 3.37 -21.01 2.50
N ILE A 52 2.83 -21.06 1.28
CA ILE A 52 1.57 -20.40 0.91
C ILE A 52 0.42 -20.87 1.81
N ALA A 53 0.32 -22.18 2.06
CA ALA A 53 -0.69 -22.74 2.95
C ALA A 53 -0.59 -22.15 4.36
N VAL A 54 0.61 -22.01 4.92
CA VAL A 54 0.82 -21.41 6.25
C VAL A 54 0.53 -19.90 6.24
N LEU A 55 0.92 -19.18 5.19
CA LEU A 55 0.59 -17.75 5.04
C LEU A 55 -0.93 -17.54 5.02
N GLN A 56 -1.65 -18.39 4.30
CA GLN A 56 -3.11 -18.37 4.26
C GLN A 56 -3.67 -18.68 5.65
N GLN A 57 -3.26 -19.78 6.27
CA GLN A 57 -3.76 -20.19 7.59
C GLN A 57 -3.58 -19.10 8.66
N THR A 58 -2.46 -18.39 8.64
CA THR A 58 -2.18 -17.29 9.59
C THR A 58 -2.83 -15.95 9.23
N GLY A 59 -3.32 -15.81 7.99
CA GLY A 59 -3.93 -14.58 7.50
C GLY A 59 -2.93 -13.46 7.20
N ILE A 60 -1.62 -13.76 7.13
CA ILE A 60 -0.60 -12.82 6.62
C ILE A 60 -0.50 -12.87 5.10
N PHE A 61 -1.12 -13.86 4.45
CA PHE A 61 -1.16 -13.98 2.99
C PHE A 61 -1.57 -12.68 2.29
N VAL A 62 -2.62 -12.00 2.80
CA VAL A 62 -3.10 -10.73 2.24
C VAL A 62 -2.03 -9.63 2.35
N ASP A 63 -1.30 -9.59 3.46
CA ASP A 63 -0.20 -8.65 3.67
C ASP A 63 0.95 -8.93 2.69
N VAL A 64 1.35 -10.20 2.54
CA VAL A 64 2.41 -10.64 1.60
C VAL A 64 2.01 -10.34 0.16
N LEU A 65 0.77 -10.66 -0.22
CA LEU A 65 0.24 -10.35 -1.55
C LEU A 65 0.30 -8.84 -1.83
N ARG A 66 -0.11 -8.02 -0.85
CA ARG A 66 -0.03 -6.56 -0.96
C ARG A 66 1.41 -6.07 -1.09
N PHE A 67 2.35 -6.65 -0.35
CA PHE A 67 3.77 -6.30 -0.51
C PHE A 67 4.26 -6.62 -1.93
N GLY A 68 3.91 -7.79 -2.46
CA GLY A 68 4.27 -8.17 -3.84
C GLY A 68 3.66 -7.25 -4.90
N LEU A 69 2.36 -6.96 -4.77
CA LEU A 69 1.65 -6.04 -5.65
C LEU A 69 2.21 -4.60 -5.59
N ASN A 70 2.71 -4.17 -4.44
CA ASN A 70 3.33 -2.85 -4.27
C ASN A 70 4.82 -2.81 -4.64
N THR A 71 5.40 -3.91 -5.12
CA THR A 71 6.78 -3.92 -5.61
C THR A 71 6.89 -3.15 -6.92
N VAL A 72 7.98 -2.40 -7.08
CA VAL A 72 8.39 -1.74 -8.33
C VAL A 72 9.49 -2.61 -8.96
N LEU A 73 9.26 -3.03 -10.21
CA LEU A 73 10.20 -3.88 -10.95
C LEU A 73 11.37 -3.07 -11.50
N THR A 74 12.50 -3.75 -11.75
CA THR A 74 13.70 -3.12 -12.32
C THR A 74 13.87 -3.49 -13.79
N ASN A 75 14.37 -2.55 -14.62
CA ASN A 75 14.39 -2.68 -16.09
C ASN A 75 15.11 -3.91 -16.63
N ASP A 76 16.17 -4.36 -15.96
CA ASP A 76 17.18 -5.23 -16.58
C ASP A 76 16.94 -6.74 -16.36
N HIS A 77 16.05 -7.13 -15.44
CA HIS A 77 15.86 -8.54 -15.06
C HIS A 77 14.42 -9.06 -15.14
N ASP A 78 13.43 -8.19 -15.31
CA ASP A 78 12.02 -8.54 -15.10
C ASP A 78 11.16 -8.52 -16.38
N GLN A 79 11.72 -8.70 -17.58
CA GLN A 79 10.96 -8.58 -18.84
C GLN A 79 9.82 -9.59 -18.96
N GLU A 80 10.04 -10.84 -18.57
CA GLU A 80 8.97 -11.86 -18.58
C GLU A 80 7.86 -11.51 -17.60
N LEU A 81 8.24 -11.06 -16.40
CA LEU A 81 7.31 -10.64 -15.36
C LEU A 81 6.48 -9.42 -15.81
N ALA A 82 7.13 -8.43 -16.43
CA ALA A 82 6.46 -7.28 -17.02
C ALA A 82 5.45 -7.71 -18.10
N ALA A 83 5.79 -8.68 -18.95
CA ALA A 83 4.87 -9.21 -19.95
C ALA A 83 3.65 -9.91 -19.32
N ARG A 84 3.83 -10.65 -18.22
CA ARG A 84 2.72 -11.25 -17.46
C ARG A 84 1.80 -10.19 -16.85
N VAL A 85 2.38 -9.13 -16.29
CA VAL A 85 1.62 -7.98 -15.76
C VAL A 85 0.81 -7.30 -16.87
N LEU A 86 1.38 -7.14 -18.07
CA LEU A 86 0.67 -6.55 -19.21
C LEU A 86 -0.51 -7.40 -19.69
N ARG A 87 -0.37 -8.72 -19.72
CA ARG A 87 -1.51 -9.63 -20.00
C ARG A 87 -2.60 -9.51 -18.93
N THR A 88 -2.18 -9.48 -17.66
CA THR A 88 -3.11 -9.30 -16.53
C THR A 88 -3.83 -7.94 -16.62
N ARG A 89 -3.14 -6.86 -17.00
CA ARG A 89 -3.75 -5.54 -17.29
C ARG A 89 -4.80 -5.64 -18.38
N GLU A 90 -4.50 -6.30 -19.50
CA GLU A 90 -5.44 -6.44 -20.61
C GLU A 90 -6.70 -7.20 -20.18
N SER A 91 -6.52 -8.33 -19.48
CA SER A 91 -7.63 -9.09 -18.88
C SER A 91 -8.42 -8.24 -17.87
N PHE A 92 -7.75 -7.41 -17.06
CA PHE A 92 -8.40 -6.51 -16.10
C PHE A 92 -9.26 -5.45 -16.78
N GLN A 93 -8.72 -4.76 -17.80
CA GLN A 93 -9.45 -3.74 -18.55
C GLN A 93 -10.66 -4.34 -19.27
N ARG A 94 -10.51 -5.54 -19.85
CA ARG A 94 -11.58 -6.24 -20.56
C ARG A 94 -12.68 -6.74 -19.62
N SER A 95 -12.33 -7.38 -18.51
CA SER A 95 -13.30 -8.03 -17.62
C SER A 95 -13.94 -7.06 -16.63
N PHE A 96 -13.20 -6.06 -16.15
CA PHE A 96 -13.64 -5.20 -15.04
C PHE A 96 -13.65 -3.71 -15.38
N GLY A 97 -13.08 -3.28 -16.52
CA GLY A 97 -12.97 -1.86 -16.87
C GLY A 97 -14.31 -1.14 -16.92
N ALA A 98 -15.36 -1.77 -17.48
CA ALA A 98 -16.69 -1.16 -17.54
C ALA A 98 -17.36 -1.06 -16.16
N GLU A 99 -17.29 -2.11 -15.34
CA GLU A 99 -17.87 -2.13 -13.99
C GLU A 99 -17.16 -1.11 -13.07
N LEU A 100 -15.83 -1.06 -13.15
CA LEU A 100 -15.02 -0.22 -12.28
C LEU A 100 -14.88 1.23 -12.80
N ALA A 101 -15.36 1.53 -14.00
CA ALA A 101 -15.31 2.88 -14.58
C ALA A 101 -16.02 3.94 -13.73
N GLU A 102 -16.96 3.56 -12.85
CA GLU A 102 -17.56 4.50 -11.89
C GLU A 102 -16.54 4.93 -10.83
N TYR A 103 -15.70 4.01 -10.36
CA TYR A 103 -14.75 4.20 -9.26
C TYR A 103 -13.34 4.58 -9.72
N VAL A 104 -13.01 4.32 -10.98
CA VAL A 104 -11.66 4.46 -11.54
C VAL A 104 -11.69 5.36 -12.77
N GLU A 105 -10.79 6.33 -12.82
CA GLU A 105 -10.44 7.02 -14.04
C GLU A 105 -9.25 6.31 -14.69
N PHE A 106 -9.55 5.44 -15.65
CA PHE A 106 -8.52 4.73 -16.42
C PHE A 106 -7.74 5.69 -17.30
N PHE A 107 -6.44 5.43 -17.45
CA PHE A 107 -5.59 6.24 -18.30
C PHE A 107 -5.92 6.01 -19.77
N ASP A 108 -6.25 7.11 -20.45
CA ASP A 108 -6.53 7.17 -21.87
C ASP A 108 -5.79 8.37 -22.45
N GLU A 109 -4.90 8.12 -23.41
CA GLU A 109 -4.06 9.15 -24.01
C GLU A 109 -4.87 10.20 -24.78
N ASN A 110 -6.08 9.85 -25.23
CA ASN A 110 -6.95 10.71 -26.04
C ASN A 110 -7.98 11.49 -25.21
N ARG A 111 -7.99 11.31 -23.88
CA ARG A 111 -8.94 11.95 -22.98
C ARG A 111 -8.23 12.78 -21.91
N TYR A 112 -8.90 13.84 -21.49
CA TYR A 112 -8.45 14.61 -20.32
C TYR A 112 -8.80 13.81 -19.06
N LEU A 113 -7.83 13.69 -18.15
CA LEU A 113 -7.95 13.01 -16.87
C LEU A 113 -8.28 14.03 -15.78
N TYR A 114 -9.50 14.00 -15.26
CA TYR A 114 -10.03 14.97 -14.30
C TYR A 114 -9.52 14.77 -12.87
N PHE A 115 -8.99 13.58 -12.57
CA PHE A 115 -8.33 13.24 -11.30
C PHE A 115 -6.81 13.43 -11.38
N SER A 116 -6.32 13.97 -12.49
CA SER A 116 -4.93 14.37 -12.66
C SER A 116 -4.83 15.89 -12.80
N SER A 117 -3.69 16.41 -12.33
CA SER A 117 -3.35 17.82 -12.49
C SER A 117 -3.16 18.18 -13.96
N VAL A 118 -3.17 19.48 -14.27
CA VAL A 118 -2.88 19.98 -15.62
C VAL A 118 -1.49 19.53 -16.09
N VAL A 119 -0.47 19.56 -15.22
CA VAL A 119 0.88 19.11 -15.61
C VAL A 119 0.92 17.62 -15.92
N GLU A 120 0.27 16.77 -15.12
CA GLU A 120 0.17 15.34 -15.40
C GLU A 120 -0.63 15.06 -16.68
N ASN A 121 -1.63 15.89 -16.99
CA ASN A 121 -2.34 15.80 -18.25
C ASN A 121 -1.48 16.21 -19.44
N LEU A 122 -0.59 17.19 -19.31
CA LEU A 122 0.33 17.59 -20.38
C LEU A 122 1.43 16.56 -20.60
N THR A 123 2.01 16.02 -19.53
CA THR A 123 3.13 15.09 -19.62
C THR A 123 2.70 13.65 -19.87
N PHE A 124 1.55 13.22 -19.32
CA PHE A 124 0.99 11.87 -19.46
C PHE A 124 2.04 10.75 -19.35
N GLY A 125 2.86 10.82 -18.29
CA GLY A 125 4.00 9.95 -18.10
C GLY A 125 4.73 10.21 -16.80
N THR A 126 5.78 9.45 -16.56
CA THR A 126 6.67 9.60 -15.41
C THR A 126 8.03 10.10 -15.83
N ALA A 127 8.56 11.07 -15.09
CA ALA A 127 9.89 11.61 -15.34
C ALA A 127 10.97 10.57 -14.99
N LYS A 128 11.98 10.47 -15.85
CA LYS A 128 13.21 9.70 -15.62
C LYS A 128 14.36 10.56 -15.10
N ARG A 129 14.23 11.89 -15.21
CA ARG A 129 15.16 12.88 -14.68
C ARG A 129 14.41 13.87 -13.81
N ASP A 130 15.06 14.32 -12.75
CA ASP A 130 14.44 15.21 -11.75
C ASP A 130 13.96 16.53 -12.35
N GLU A 131 14.65 17.08 -13.34
CA GLU A 131 14.27 18.34 -14.00
C GLU A 131 12.93 18.26 -14.77
N PHE A 132 12.44 17.05 -15.07
CA PHE A 132 11.16 16.80 -15.74
C PHE A 132 10.06 16.29 -14.81
N ASN A 133 10.31 16.19 -13.49
CA ASN A 133 9.25 15.84 -12.55
C ASN A 133 8.22 16.97 -12.43
N SER A 134 7.02 16.67 -11.93
CA SER A 134 5.91 17.64 -11.86
C SER A 134 6.20 18.87 -11.01
N VAL A 135 7.15 18.76 -10.06
CA VAL A 135 7.55 19.84 -9.16
C VAL A 135 8.50 20.82 -9.85
N ASN A 136 9.41 20.31 -10.68
CA ASN A 136 10.48 21.10 -11.32
C ASN A 136 10.12 21.57 -12.75
N LEU A 137 9.16 20.92 -13.40
CA LEU A 137 8.68 21.31 -14.74
C LEU A 137 8.26 22.80 -14.84
N PRO A 138 7.57 23.40 -13.86
CA PRO A 138 7.20 24.82 -13.92
C PRO A 138 8.40 25.78 -14.02
N GLN A 139 9.59 25.36 -13.61
CA GLN A 139 10.83 26.15 -13.69
C GLN A 139 11.78 25.65 -14.79
N ASN A 140 11.44 24.56 -15.48
CA ASN A 140 12.26 23.96 -16.53
C ASN A 140 12.19 24.80 -17.83
N THR A 141 13.32 25.36 -18.25
CA THR A 141 13.40 26.22 -19.45
C THR A 141 12.96 25.54 -20.74
N TYR A 142 13.20 24.23 -20.89
CA TYR A 142 12.74 23.48 -22.07
C TYR A 142 11.22 23.40 -22.08
N PHE A 143 10.61 23.05 -20.95
CA PHE A 143 9.17 22.95 -20.81
C PHE A 143 8.48 24.32 -20.98
N LEU A 144 9.02 25.37 -20.38
CA LEU A 144 8.50 26.74 -20.53
C LEU A 144 8.53 27.21 -21.98
N ARG A 145 9.61 26.92 -22.71
CA ARG A 145 9.68 27.20 -24.15
C ARG A 145 8.63 26.40 -24.93
N PHE A 146 8.45 25.13 -24.60
CA PHE A 146 7.39 24.32 -25.19
C PHE A 146 5.99 24.93 -24.97
N LEU A 147 5.68 25.43 -23.78
CA LEU A 147 4.39 26.06 -23.50
C LEU A 147 4.14 27.32 -24.34
N GLU A 148 5.19 28.10 -24.62
CA GLU A 148 5.11 29.25 -25.52
C GLU A 148 4.91 28.82 -26.98
N GLU A 149 5.73 27.89 -27.48
CA GLU A 149 5.66 27.37 -28.85
C GLU A 149 4.31 26.70 -29.16
N SER A 150 3.72 26.01 -28.17
CA SER A 150 2.42 25.35 -28.27
C SER A 150 1.21 26.25 -27.97
N ARG A 151 1.44 27.55 -27.74
CA ARG A 151 0.40 28.55 -27.39
C ARG A 151 -0.39 28.20 -26.12
N LEU A 152 0.16 27.38 -25.23
CA LEU A 152 -0.43 26.99 -23.95
C LEU A 152 -0.14 27.99 -22.83
N ALA A 153 0.98 28.71 -22.89
CA ALA A 153 1.43 29.59 -21.81
C ALA A 153 0.36 30.62 -21.41
N ARG A 154 -0.24 31.33 -22.37
CA ARG A 154 -1.24 32.37 -22.08
C ARG A 154 -2.57 31.80 -21.54
N PRO A 155 -3.18 30.76 -22.12
CA PRO A 155 -4.34 30.10 -21.53
C PRO A 155 -4.11 29.57 -20.10
N LEU A 156 -2.95 28.98 -19.83
CA LEU A 156 -2.57 28.49 -18.50
C LEU A 156 -2.37 29.64 -17.52
N LEU A 157 -1.69 30.71 -17.93
CA LEU A 157 -1.53 31.90 -17.10
C LEU A 157 -2.88 32.52 -16.71
N ASN A 158 -3.83 32.59 -17.65
CA ASN A 158 -5.19 33.05 -17.37
C ASN A 158 -5.93 32.15 -16.37
N LEU A 159 -5.73 30.82 -16.45
CA LEU A 159 -6.26 29.88 -15.47
C LEU A 159 -5.64 30.15 -14.09
N GLY A 160 -4.32 30.33 -14.01
CA GLY A 160 -3.59 30.67 -12.79
C GLY A 160 -4.07 31.96 -12.14
N ILE A 161 -4.32 33.02 -12.92
CA ILE A 161 -4.88 34.28 -12.43
C ILE A 161 -6.24 34.05 -11.79
N ARG A 162 -7.16 33.37 -12.48
CA ARG A 162 -8.49 33.09 -11.93
C ARG A 162 -8.44 32.25 -10.66
N LEU A 163 -7.56 31.25 -10.61
CA LEU A 163 -7.34 30.42 -9.42
C LEU A 163 -6.81 31.27 -8.26
N ALA A 164 -5.79 32.08 -8.50
CA ALA A 164 -5.22 32.95 -7.47
C ALA A 164 -6.27 33.94 -6.94
N GLU A 165 -7.01 34.60 -7.83
CA GLU A 165 -8.07 35.55 -7.45
C GLU A 165 -9.16 34.90 -6.60
N GLN A 166 -9.69 33.75 -7.02
CA GLN A 166 -10.74 33.08 -6.27
C GLN A 166 -10.25 32.48 -4.95
N MET A 167 -9.10 31.82 -4.94
CA MET A 167 -8.61 31.18 -3.72
C MET A 167 -8.15 32.22 -2.68
N VAL A 168 -7.56 33.33 -3.10
CA VAL A 168 -7.24 34.44 -2.19
C VAL A 168 -8.51 35.06 -1.60
N ASP A 169 -9.60 35.15 -2.36
CA ASP A 169 -10.89 35.66 -1.86
C ASP A 169 -11.54 34.70 -0.83
N ILE A 170 -11.51 33.40 -1.11
CA ILE A 170 -12.06 32.35 -0.24
C ILE A 170 -11.23 32.18 1.04
N LEU A 171 -9.92 32.00 0.91
CA LEU A 171 -8.99 31.76 2.02
C LEU A 171 -8.60 33.05 2.75
N GLY A 172 -8.79 34.21 2.12
CA GLY A 172 -8.45 35.52 2.65
C GLY A 172 -9.24 35.90 3.91
N ASN A 173 -10.49 35.44 3.96
CA ASN A 173 -11.50 35.86 4.92
C ASN A 173 -11.77 34.84 6.03
N MET A 174 -11.05 33.70 6.04
CA MET A 174 -11.29 32.62 6.98
C MET A 174 -10.06 32.34 7.86
N PRO A 175 -10.25 31.89 9.10
CA PRO A 175 -9.16 31.28 9.86
C PRO A 175 -8.60 30.10 9.05
N PRO A 176 -7.32 29.73 9.24
CA PRO A 176 -6.73 28.59 8.55
C PRO A 176 -7.41 27.29 8.99
N ASP A 177 -8.52 26.95 8.33
CA ASP A 177 -9.18 25.66 8.44
C ASP A 177 -8.49 24.71 7.46
N GLU A 178 -7.95 23.62 8.01
CA GLU A 178 -7.14 22.62 7.32
C GLU A 178 -7.90 22.03 6.12
N LEU A 179 -9.22 21.86 6.23
CA LEU A 179 -10.08 21.28 5.20
C LEU A 179 -10.21 22.15 3.93
N LEU A 180 -10.10 23.48 4.06
CA LEU A 180 -10.21 24.38 2.91
C LEU A 180 -8.92 24.40 2.08
N PHE A 181 -7.77 24.26 2.74
CA PHE A 181 -6.47 24.18 2.06
C PHE A 181 -6.28 22.84 1.35
N GLU A 182 -6.87 21.75 1.85
CA GLU A 182 -6.89 20.47 1.13
C GLU A 182 -7.56 20.56 -0.26
N GLN A 183 -8.47 21.52 -0.46
CA GLN A 183 -9.15 21.77 -1.74
C GLN A 183 -8.51 22.92 -2.54
N SER A 184 -7.33 23.36 -2.14
CA SER A 184 -6.62 24.49 -2.73
C SER A 184 -5.32 24.07 -3.42
N PRO A 185 -5.05 24.58 -4.64
CA PRO A 185 -3.73 24.46 -5.25
C PRO A 185 -2.68 25.40 -4.61
N ILE A 186 -3.12 26.34 -3.76
CA ILE A 186 -2.28 27.26 -2.97
C ILE A 186 -2.08 26.66 -1.58
N ALA A 187 -0.83 26.42 -1.19
CA ALA A 187 -0.50 25.95 0.15
C ALA A 187 -0.62 27.09 1.20
N PRO A 188 -0.82 26.76 2.49
CA PRO A 188 -0.96 27.76 3.55
C PRO A 188 0.17 28.79 3.61
N GLU A 189 1.40 28.36 3.34
CA GLU A 189 2.61 29.18 3.41
C GLU A 189 2.71 30.13 2.20
N GLU A 190 2.09 29.76 1.08
CA GLU A 190 2.10 30.51 -0.18
C GLU A 190 1.01 31.60 -0.22
N LEU A 191 -0.01 31.54 0.65
CA LEU A 191 -1.19 32.41 0.59
C LEU A 191 -0.85 33.90 0.64
N ASN A 192 0.06 34.30 1.53
CA ASN A 192 0.47 35.70 1.67
C ASN A 192 1.18 36.23 0.42
N ASP A 193 1.89 35.36 -0.28
CA ASP A 193 2.54 35.71 -1.54
C ASP A 193 1.53 35.85 -2.66
N PHE A 194 0.57 34.92 -2.78
CA PHE A 194 -0.50 35.02 -3.77
C PHE A 194 -1.42 36.24 -3.53
N ARG A 195 -1.62 36.67 -2.28
CA ARG A 195 -2.30 37.96 -1.98
C ARG A 195 -1.62 39.14 -2.67
N LYS A 196 -0.28 39.23 -2.57
CA LYS A 196 0.50 40.29 -3.21
C LYS A 196 0.43 40.19 -4.74
N VAL A 197 0.51 38.96 -5.29
CA VAL A 197 0.39 38.70 -6.74
C VAL A 197 -0.97 39.20 -7.26
N VAL A 198 -2.07 38.86 -6.58
CA VAL A 198 -3.43 39.28 -6.96
C VAL A 198 -3.60 40.80 -6.87
N GLU A 199 -3.11 41.43 -5.80
CA GLU A 199 -3.16 42.90 -5.66
C GLU A 199 -2.39 43.62 -6.77
N ARG A 200 -1.21 43.13 -7.14
CA ARG A 200 -0.43 43.67 -8.26
C ARG A 200 -1.13 43.48 -9.59
N SER A 201 -1.69 42.28 -9.83
CA SER A 201 -2.42 41.97 -11.05
C SER A 201 -3.64 42.89 -11.25
N LYS A 202 -4.42 43.17 -10.19
CA LYS A 202 -5.55 44.12 -10.23
C LYS A 202 -5.13 45.56 -10.54
N LYS A 203 -3.94 45.98 -10.11
CA LYS A 203 -3.39 47.33 -10.35
C LYS A 203 -2.80 47.48 -11.75
N ALA A 204 -2.26 46.41 -12.33
CA ALA A 204 -1.72 46.37 -13.68
C ALA A 204 -2.87 46.39 -14.72
N LYS A 205 -3.56 47.53 -14.84
CA LYS A 205 -4.80 47.71 -15.61
C LYS A 205 -4.78 47.32 -17.10
N LEU A 206 -3.65 46.90 -17.70
CA LEU A 206 -3.54 46.47 -19.10
C LEU A 206 -2.20 45.78 -19.45
N GLY A 207 -1.48 45.22 -18.48
CA GLY A 207 -0.12 44.69 -18.68
C GLY A 207 0.01 43.19 -18.37
N GLN A 208 0.94 42.51 -19.05
CA GLN A 208 1.37 41.16 -18.67
C GLN A 208 1.93 41.19 -17.24
N PRO A 209 1.67 40.18 -16.40
CA PRO A 209 2.24 40.11 -15.05
C PRO A 209 3.77 40.15 -15.10
N GLU A 210 4.40 40.67 -14.04
CA GLU A 210 5.86 40.61 -13.88
C GLU A 210 6.35 39.15 -13.99
N GLU A 211 7.57 38.92 -14.50
CA GLU A 211 8.11 37.56 -14.74
C GLU A 211 8.04 36.65 -13.48
N ALA A 212 8.31 37.21 -12.30
CA ALA A 212 8.21 36.46 -11.04
C ALA A 212 6.76 36.05 -10.71
N ASP A 213 5.80 36.95 -10.95
CA ASP A 213 4.37 36.67 -10.75
C ASP A 213 3.85 35.68 -11.81
N ARG A 214 4.32 35.81 -13.05
CA ARG A 214 4.00 34.92 -14.17
C ARG A 214 4.40 33.47 -13.86
N THR A 215 5.59 33.27 -13.32
CA THR A 215 6.09 31.94 -12.93
C THR A 215 5.20 31.31 -11.85
N LYS A 216 4.89 32.04 -10.78
CA LYS A 216 4.01 31.56 -9.69
C LYS A 216 2.60 31.22 -10.17
N LEU A 217 2.02 32.05 -11.03
CA LEU A 217 0.69 31.84 -11.59
C LEU A 217 0.65 30.62 -12.53
N LEU A 218 1.71 30.43 -13.33
CA LEU A 218 1.82 29.26 -14.19
C LEU A 218 1.96 27.97 -13.36
N GLU A 219 2.82 27.98 -12.33
CA GLU A 219 2.97 26.87 -11.40
C GLU A 219 1.62 26.51 -10.74
N LEU A 220 0.86 27.52 -10.30
CA LEU A 220 -0.48 27.31 -9.75
C LEU A 220 -1.44 26.66 -10.75
N ALA A 221 -1.41 27.11 -12.02
CA ALA A 221 -2.22 26.52 -13.08
C ALA A 221 -1.83 25.07 -13.39
N LEU A 222 -0.53 24.74 -13.33
CA LEU A 222 -0.01 23.40 -13.57
C LEU A 222 -0.39 22.42 -12.45
N ARG A 223 -0.45 22.89 -11.20
CA ARG A 223 -0.93 22.12 -10.03
C ARG A 223 -2.45 21.88 -10.03
N PHE A 224 -3.21 22.55 -10.90
CA PHE A 224 -4.66 22.48 -10.88
C PHE A 224 -5.21 21.09 -11.24
N THR A 225 -6.00 20.48 -10.35
CA THR A 225 -6.75 19.24 -10.58
C THR A 225 -8.26 19.52 -10.51
N PRO A 226 -9.02 19.35 -11.61
CA PRO A 226 -10.43 19.77 -11.67
C PRO A 226 -11.33 19.20 -10.57
N VAL A 227 -11.14 17.93 -10.19
CA VAL A 227 -12.02 17.29 -9.18
C VAL A 227 -11.70 17.76 -7.76
N ILE A 228 -10.46 18.15 -7.49
CA ILE A 228 -10.04 18.66 -6.18
C ILE A 228 -10.40 20.15 -6.07
N HIS A 229 -10.01 20.95 -7.07
CA HIS A 229 -10.13 22.41 -7.05
C HIS A 229 -11.42 22.88 -7.74
N LYS A 230 -12.57 22.61 -7.11
CA LYS A 230 -13.90 22.83 -7.71
C LYS A 230 -14.31 24.29 -7.86
N THR A 231 -13.54 25.22 -7.29
CA THR A 231 -13.84 26.67 -7.26
C THR A 231 -13.81 27.28 -8.66
N VAL A 232 -12.83 26.87 -9.48
CA VAL A 232 -12.67 27.31 -10.86
C VAL A 232 -12.93 26.15 -11.81
N ALA A 233 -13.82 26.35 -12.78
CA ALA A 233 -14.04 25.37 -13.84
C ALA A 233 -12.91 25.40 -14.89
N LEU A 234 -12.50 24.23 -15.37
CA LEU A 234 -11.59 24.11 -16.52
C LEU A 234 -12.35 24.45 -17.81
N PRO A 235 -11.94 25.47 -18.59
CA PRO A 235 -12.57 25.76 -19.87
C PRO A 235 -12.38 24.61 -20.87
N LYS A 236 -13.44 24.23 -21.60
CA LYS A 236 -13.39 23.18 -22.64
C LYS A 236 -12.37 23.46 -23.75
N THR A 237 -12.16 24.73 -24.07
CA THR A 237 -11.13 25.14 -25.03
C THR A 237 -9.73 24.86 -24.50
N LEU A 238 -9.47 25.08 -23.21
CA LEU A 238 -8.19 24.79 -22.59
C LEU A 238 -7.97 23.28 -22.44
N GLU A 239 -9.02 22.52 -22.12
CA GLU A 239 -8.98 21.05 -22.10
C GLU A 239 -8.50 20.49 -23.45
N ALA A 240 -9.09 20.95 -24.56
CA ALA A 240 -8.68 20.54 -25.91
C ALA A 240 -7.24 20.95 -26.24
N LEU A 241 -6.82 22.18 -25.89
CA LEU A 241 -5.45 22.64 -26.09
C LEU A 241 -4.43 21.83 -25.28
N ILE A 242 -4.77 21.41 -24.05
CA ILE A 242 -3.90 20.57 -23.23
C ILE A 242 -3.72 19.19 -23.88
N LEU A 243 -4.76 18.61 -24.47
CA LEU A 243 -4.66 17.34 -25.19
C LEU A 243 -3.81 17.45 -26.46
N GLU A 244 -3.99 18.51 -27.25
CA GLU A 244 -3.11 18.78 -28.40
C GLU A 244 -1.65 18.99 -27.94
N GLY A 245 -1.49 19.77 -26.86
CA GLY A 245 -0.20 20.00 -26.22
C GLY A 245 0.47 18.73 -25.74
N ARG A 246 -0.27 17.78 -25.15
CA ARG A 246 0.24 16.45 -24.75
C ARG A 246 0.88 15.73 -25.94
N THR A 247 0.18 15.67 -27.07
CA THR A 247 0.69 15.03 -28.29
C THR A 247 1.97 15.73 -28.79
N LEU A 248 1.98 17.05 -28.80
CA LEU A 248 3.14 17.85 -29.21
C LEU A 248 4.33 17.68 -28.25
N PHE A 249 4.08 17.73 -26.95
CA PHE A 249 5.09 17.57 -25.91
C PHE A 249 5.77 16.22 -26.06
N ARG A 250 4.98 15.15 -26.15
CA ARG A 250 5.46 13.78 -26.37
C ARG A 250 6.34 13.69 -27.61
N LYS A 251 5.85 14.20 -28.75
CA LYS A 251 6.62 14.19 -30.00
C LYS A 251 7.96 14.94 -29.87
N LYS A 252 7.94 16.12 -29.25
CA LYS A 252 9.12 17.00 -29.13
C LYS A 252 10.16 16.38 -28.19
N ILE A 253 9.76 16.03 -26.97
CA ILE A 253 10.72 15.50 -25.98
C ILE A 253 11.21 14.10 -26.36
N SER A 254 10.40 13.25 -27.00
CA SER A 254 10.89 11.96 -27.50
C SER A 254 11.90 12.10 -28.64
N ALA A 255 11.92 13.21 -29.37
CA ALA A 255 12.93 13.49 -30.39
C ALA A 255 14.20 14.11 -29.80
N ASP A 256 14.04 15.05 -28.87
CA ASP A 256 15.14 15.82 -28.29
C ASP A 256 15.86 15.07 -27.16
N ASP A 257 15.10 14.34 -26.32
CA ASP A 257 15.60 13.55 -25.19
C ASP A 257 14.67 12.35 -24.85
N PRO A 258 14.84 11.20 -25.54
CA PRO A 258 14.02 10.00 -25.34
C PRO A 258 14.06 9.45 -23.90
N HIS A 259 15.07 9.83 -23.11
CA HIS A 259 15.28 9.35 -21.75
C HIS A 259 14.76 10.32 -20.69
N ALA A 260 14.12 11.42 -21.06
CA ALA A 260 13.56 12.40 -20.11
C ALA A 260 12.27 11.91 -19.43
N VAL A 261 11.34 11.30 -20.20
CA VAL A 261 10.00 10.92 -19.73
C VAL A 261 9.62 9.54 -20.27
N THR A 262 9.01 8.71 -19.42
CA THR A 262 8.35 7.46 -19.83
C THR A 262 6.86 7.71 -19.94
N PHE A 263 6.34 7.75 -21.16
CA PHE A 263 4.92 7.99 -21.39
C PHE A 263 4.07 6.79 -21.02
N PHE A 264 2.88 7.05 -20.48
CA PHE A 264 1.93 5.98 -20.22
C PHE A 264 1.37 5.46 -21.53
N GLN A 265 1.56 4.16 -21.77
CA GLN A 265 1.00 3.46 -22.91
C GLN A 265 0.39 2.16 -22.41
N ILE A 266 -0.83 1.87 -22.84
CA ILE A 266 -1.55 0.67 -22.39
C ILE A 266 -0.76 -0.61 -22.69
N SER A 267 0.01 -0.62 -23.78
CA SER A 267 0.82 -1.74 -24.24
C SER A 267 2.24 -1.81 -23.66
N GLN A 268 2.64 -0.87 -22.79
CA GLN A 268 4.00 -0.85 -22.21
C GLN A 268 3.97 -0.89 -20.69
N TYR A 269 4.96 -1.57 -20.11
CA TYR A 269 5.16 -1.61 -18.68
C TYR A 269 5.80 -0.31 -18.19
N ILE A 270 5.32 0.22 -17.06
CA ILE A 270 5.79 1.46 -16.46
C ILE A 270 6.65 1.11 -15.24
N TYR A 271 7.97 1.10 -15.43
CA TYR A 271 8.94 0.68 -14.39
C TYR A 271 9.06 1.62 -13.20
N SER A 272 8.49 2.83 -13.26
CA SER A 272 8.41 3.73 -12.11
C SER A 272 7.14 3.50 -11.26
N GLN A 273 6.32 2.51 -11.60
CA GLN A 273 5.05 2.20 -10.95
C GLN A 273 5.08 0.79 -10.38
N THR A 274 4.27 0.58 -9.35
CA THR A 274 4.12 -0.75 -8.74
C THR A 274 3.48 -1.74 -9.71
N ILE A 275 3.61 -3.04 -9.44
CA ILE A 275 2.88 -4.08 -10.19
C ILE A 275 1.37 -3.79 -10.18
N LEU A 276 0.83 -3.42 -9.00
CA LEU A 276 -0.58 -3.04 -8.83
C LEU A 276 -0.99 -1.92 -9.78
N ASN A 277 -0.26 -0.81 -9.77
CA ASN A 277 -0.56 0.35 -10.62
C ASN A 277 -0.37 0.03 -12.10
N ASN A 278 0.53 -0.89 -12.43
CA ASN A 278 0.65 -1.41 -13.78
C ASN A 278 -0.55 -2.27 -14.18
N ILE A 279 -1.10 -3.15 -13.34
CA ILE A 279 -2.32 -3.91 -13.65
C ILE A 279 -3.53 -2.97 -13.78
N PHE A 280 -3.66 -2.07 -12.81
CA PHE A 280 -4.78 -1.14 -12.65
C PHE A 280 -4.85 -0.08 -13.75
N PHE A 281 -3.71 0.50 -14.13
CA PHE A 281 -3.53 1.50 -15.20
C PHE A 281 -4.55 2.66 -15.15
N GLY A 282 -4.66 3.32 -13.99
CA GLY A 282 -5.57 4.43 -13.78
C GLY A 282 -5.37 5.11 -12.43
N LYS A 283 -6.27 6.03 -12.10
CA LYS A 283 -6.39 6.66 -10.76
C LYS A 283 -7.76 6.37 -10.16
N MET A 284 -7.81 6.13 -8.85
CA MET A 284 -9.10 6.04 -8.16
C MET A 284 -9.76 7.42 -8.12
N LYS A 285 -11.06 7.46 -8.36
CA LYS A 285 -11.83 8.72 -8.33
C LYS A 285 -12.04 9.22 -6.91
N ILE A 286 -12.43 8.34 -5.99
CA ILE A 286 -12.71 8.69 -4.59
C ILE A 286 -12.16 7.57 -3.72
N PHE A 287 -11.67 7.90 -2.53
CA PHE A 287 -11.39 6.91 -1.51
C PHE A 287 -12.72 6.28 -1.02
N ASN A 288 -13.09 5.15 -1.62
CA ASN A 288 -14.21 4.33 -1.19
C ASN A 288 -13.65 2.95 -0.78
N PRO A 289 -13.67 2.60 0.51
CA PRO A 289 -13.18 1.31 0.99
C PRO A 289 -13.82 0.10 0.29
N SER A 290 -15.11 0.19 -0.05
CA SER A 290 -15.82 -0.89 -0.77
C SER A 290 -15.34 -1.02 -2.22
N ALA A 291 -15.05 0.10 -2.89
CA ALA A 291 -14.51 0.06 -4.24
C ALA A 291 -13.08 -0.49 -4.26
N GLN A 292 -12.25 -0.10 -3.28
CA GLN A 292 -10.89 -0.63 -3.14
C GLN A 292 -10.90 -2.15 -2.90
N GLU A 293 -11.81 -2.63 -2.05
CA GLU A 293 -11.96 -4.06 -1.81
C GLU A 293 -12.38 -4.81 -3.10
N LYS A 294 -13.35 -4.29 -3.86
CA LYS A 294 -13.75 -4.87 -5.14
C LYS A 294 -12.59 -4.93 -6.16
N ILE A 295 -11.81 -3.85 -6.26
CA ILE A 295 -10.63 -3.80 -7.14
C ILE A 295 -9.63 -4.88 -6.72
N ASN A 296 -9.31 -4.97 -5.42
CA ASN A 296 -8.39 -5.97 -4.91
C ASN A 296 -8.89 -7.39 -5.22
N GLN A 297 -10.16 -7.69 -4.97
CA GLN A 297 -10.76 -8.99 -5.26
C GLN A 297 -10.69 -9.34 -6.75
N SER A 298 -10.97 -8.37 -7.63
CA SER A 298 -10.88 -8.53 -9.09
C SER A 298 -9.45 -8.86 -9.52
N ILE A 299 -8.45 -8.18 -8.95
CA ILE A 299 -7.04 -8.45 -9.21
C ILE A 299 -6.65 -9.84 -8.71
N VAL A 300 -7.03 -10.22 -7.49
CA VAL A 300 -6.73 -11.56 -6.96
C VAL A 300 -7.35 -12.64 -7.85
N HIS A 301 -8.59 -12.45 -8.30
CA HIS A 301 -9.26 -13.38 -9.20
C HIS A 301 -8.46 -13.58 -10.51
N LEU A 302 -8.05 -12.49 -11.16
CA LEU A 302 -7.24 -12.56 -12.38
C LEU A 302 -5.86 -13.18 -12.15
N LEU A 303 -5.22 -12.88 -11.01
CA LEU A 303 -3.93 -13.49 -10.68
C LEU A 303 -4.06 -15.01 -10.55
N ILE A 304 -5.20 -15.53 -10.13
CA ILE A 304 -5.46 -16.97 -10.09
C ILE A 304 -5.70 -17.51 -11.50
N GLU A 305 -6.54 -16.85 -12.30
CA GLU A 305 -6.85 -17.27 -13.67
C GLU A 305 -5.63 -17.30 -14.59
N GLU A 306 -4.71 -16.36 -14.41
CA GLU A 306 -3.47 -16.21 -15.20
C GLU A 306 -2.27 -16.97 -14.59
N ASP A 307 -2.51 -17.85 -13.60
CA ASP A 307 -1.49 -18.63 -12.88
C ASP A 307 -0.34 -17.78 -12.32
N PHE A 308 -0.66 -16.56 -11.88
CA PHE A 308 0.29 -15.51 -11.52
C PHE A 308 0.35 -15.20 -10.02
N LEU A 309 -0.63 -15.68 -9.25
CA LEU A 309 -0.72 -15.46 -7.82
C LEU A 309 0.55 -15.90 -7.07
N GLU A 310 1.07 -17.09 -7.36
CA GLU A 310 2.24 -17.65 -6.69
C GLU A 310 3.48 -16.77 -6.90
N THR A 311 3.71 -16.31 -8.12
CA THR A 311 4.83 -15.41 -8.44
C THR A 311 4.72 -14.10 -7.68
N ILE A 312 3.52 -13.50 -7.57
CA ILE A 312 3.34 -12.28 -6.78
C ILE A 312 3.61 -12.54 -5.28
N ILE A 313 3.21 -13.69 -4.76
CA ILE A 313 3.50 -14.08 -3.37
C ILE A 313 5.00 -14.26 -3.16
N GLU A 314 5.71 -14.90 -4.09
CA GLU A 314 7.18 -15.03 -4.02
C GLU A 314 7.88 -13.67 -3.97
N ILE A 315 7.44 -12.72 -4.81
CA ILE A 315 7.92 -11.34 -4.79
C ILE A 315 7.61 -10.68 -3.44
N GLY A 316 6.38 -10.82 -2.95
CA GLY A 316 5.95 -10.27 -1.67
C GLY A 316 6.74 -10.82 -0.48
N MET A 317 7.18 -12.07 -0.55
CA MET A 317 8.04 -12.66 0.47
C MET A 317 9.47 -12.09 0.47
N GLN A 318 9.91 -11.41 -0.60
CA GLN A 318 11.18 -10.68 -0.63
C GLN A 318 11.10 -9.32 0.07
N PHE A 319 9.93 -8.93 0.60
CA PHE A 319 9.81 -7.68 1.33
C PHE A 319 10.77 -7.64 2.53
N GLU A 320 11.63 -6.62 2.53
CA GLU A 320 12.59 -6.34 3.60
C GLU A 320 11.87 -5.82 4.84
N VAL A 321 11.88 -6.60 5.91
CA VAL A 321 11.14 -6.29 7.16
C VAL A 321 11.83 -5.23 8.01
N GLY A 322 13.07 -4.86 7.65
CA GLY A 322 13.89 -3.88 8.36
C GLY A 322 14.44 -4.40 9.69
N ASN A 323 14.96 -3.50 10.51
CA ASN A 323 15.64 -3.89 11.74
C ASN A 323 14.62 -4.31 12.81
N LYS A 324 14.70 -5.56 13.24
CA LYS A 324 13.74 -6.15 14.19
C LYS A 324 12.27 -6.09 13.72
N GLY A 325 12.03 -6.05 12.41
CA GLY A 325 10.66 -6.00 11.86
C GLY A 325 9.98 -4.63 12.06
N ASP A 326 10.74 -3.53 12.08
CA ASP A 326 10.23 -2.16 12.24
C ASP A 326 9.33 -1.70 11.09
N ARG A 327 9.45 -2.31 9.90
CA ARG A 327 8.57 -2.07 8.75
C ARG A 327 7.26 -2.86 8.77
N LEU A 328 7.05 -3.70 9.79
CA LEU A 328 5.83 -4.47 9.96
C LEU A 328 4.97 -3.88 11.08
N SER A 329 3.64 -3.99 10.95
CA SER A 329 2.73 -3.69 12.05
C SER A 329 2.85 -4.74 13.18
N GLY A 330 2.35 -4.41 14.38
CA GLY A 330 2.34 -5.37 15.50
C GLY A 330 1.65 -6.68 15.16
N GLY A 331 0.48 -6.61 14.52
CA GLY A 331 -0.24 -7.79 14.05
C GLY A 331 0.52 -8.57 12.97
N GLN A 332 1.17 -7.89 12.01
CA GLN A 332 1.98 -8.56 10.98
C GLN A 332 3.16 -9.32 11.58
N ARG A 333 3.86 -8.74 12.57
CA ARG A 333 4.95 -9.44 13.27
C ARG A 333 4.45 -10.70 13.99
N GLN A 334 3.28 -10.63 14.64
CA GLN A 334 2.67 -11.78 15.29
C GLN A 334 2.28 -12.86 14.27
N LYS A 335 1.55 -12.51 13.20
CA LYS A 335 1.18 -13.47 12.16
C LYS A 335 2.43 -14.12 11.53
N LEU A 336 3.48 -13.35 11.26
CA LEU A 336 4.75 -13.85 10.71
C LEU A 336 5.43 -14.83 11.68
N SER A 337 5.48 -14.51 12.97
CA SER A 337 6.08 -15.39 13.97
C SER A 337 5.27 -16.67 14.19
N ILE A 338 3.93 -16.59 14.15
CA ILE A 338 3.06 -17.76 14.18
C ILE A 338 3.31 -18.60 12.92
N ALA A 339 3.33 -18.00 11.73
CA ALA A 339 3.59 -18.69 10.47
C ALA A 339 4.92 -19.45 10.52
N ARG A 340 6.00 -18.79 10.96
CA ARG A 340 7.32 -19.39 11.19
C ARG A 340 7.25 -20.61 12.14
N ALA A 341 6.49 -20.50 13.24
CA ALA A 341 6.35 -21.59 14.20
C ALA A 341 5.56 -22.77 13.63
N LEU A 342 4.50 -22.50 12.87
CA LEU A 342 3.66 -23.51 12.24
C LEU A 342 4.39 -24.25 11.11
N LEU A 343 5.15 -23.54 10.30
CA LEU A 343 5.90 -24.10 9.16
C LEU A 343 6.91 -25.17 9.62
N LYS A 344 7.49 -24.96 10.80
CA LYS A 344 8.41 -25.90 11.46
C LYS A 344 7.74 -27.21 11.94
N LYS A 345 6.41 -27.22 12.09
CA LYS A 345 5.61 -28.36 12.60
C LYS A 345 6.17 -28.99 13.91
N PRO A 346 6.46 -28.19 14.96
CA PRO A 346 7.00 -28.72 16.21
C PRO A 346 5.99 -29.60 16.99
N PRO A 347 6.45 -30.65 17.68
CA PRO A 347 5.64 -31.44 18.62
C PRO A 347 5.09 -30.62 19.80
N VAL A 348 5.81 -29.58 20.24
CA VAL A 348 5.38 -28.69 21.32
C VAL A 348 5.35 -27.25 20.80
N LEU A 349 4.22 -26.57 20.94
CA LEU A 349 4.04 -25.17 20.60
C LEU A 349 3.69 -24.38 21.85
N ILE A 350 4.43 -23.30 22.09
CA ILE A 350 4.22 -22.38 23.20
C ILE A 350 3.82 -21.02 22.63
N LEU A 351 2.66 -20.53 23.06
CA LEU A 351 2.12 -19.24 22.68
C LEU A 351 2.00 -18.36 23.93
N ASP A 352 2.84 -17.35 24.04
CA ASP A 352 2.80 -16.38 25.12
C ASP A 352 2.07 -15.13 24.62
N GLU A 353 0.74 -15.13 24.73
CA GLU A 353 -0.14 -14.09 24.17
C GLU A 353 0.16 -13.69 22.73
N ALA A 354 0.48 -14.70 21.93
CA ALA A 354 0.89 -14.58 20.54
C ALA A 354 -0.15 -13.93 19.61
N THR A 355 -1.39 -13.76 20.06
CA THR A 355 -2.51 -13.21 19.30
C THR A 355 -2.99 -11.84 19.79
N SER A 356 -2.32 -11.26 20.79
CA SER A 356 -2.73 -10.03 21.48
C SER A 356 -2.79 -8.77 20.61
N ALA A 357 -2.01 -8.70 19.52
CA ALA A 357 -2.00 -7.58 18.58
C ALA A 357 -2.79 -7.85 17.30
N LEU A 358 -3.53 -8.97 17.25
CA LEU A 358 -4.39 -9.35 16.14
C LEU A 358 -5.82 -8.85 16.34
N ASP A 359 -6.51 -8.51 15.26
CA ASP A 359 -7.95 -8.25 15.26
C ASP A 359 -8.75 -9.53 15.56
N ASN A 360 -10.01 -9.39 15.98
CA ASN A 360 -10.87 -10.52 16.38
C ASN A 360 -10.97 -11.62 15.30
N ASN A 361 -11.08 -11.25 14.02
CA ASN A 361 -11.21 -12.23 12.94
C ASN A 361 -9.91 -13.02 12.78
N SER A 362 -8.77 -12.33 12.83
CA SER A 362 -7.45 -12.97 12.82
C SER A 362 -7.25 -13.88 14.04
N GLN A 363 -7.69 -13.48 15.24
CA GLN A 363 -7.61 -14.32 16.44
C GLN A 363 -8.42 -15.61 16.30
N THR A 364 -9.70 -15.50 15.89
CA THR A 364 -10.58 -16.65 15.65
C THR A 364 -10.00 -17.59 14.60
N ARG A 365 -9.40 -17.05 13.53
CA ARG A 365 -8.72 -17.85 12.49
C ARG A 365 -7.60 -18.70 13.07
N ILE A 366 -6.71 -18.10 13.88
CA ILE A 366 -5.60 -18.82 14.52
C ILE A 366 -6.13 -19.86 15.52
N GLN A 367 -7.15 -19.52 16.30
CA GLN A 367 -7.74 -20.45 17.26
C GLN A 367 -8.34 -21.67 16.56
N ASN A 368 -9.17 -21.46 15.53
CA ASN A 368 -9.75 -22.54 14.74
C ASN A 368 -8.68 -23.41 14.08
N LEU A 369 -7.56 -22.82 13.63
CA LEU A 369 -6.45 -23.56 13.07
C LEU A 369 -5.82 -24.51 14.10
N LEU A 370 -5.57 -24.02 15.32
CA LEU A 370 -5.01 -24.83 16.40
C LEU A 370 -5.98 -25.95 16.81
N GLU A 371 -7.27 -25.64 16.97
CA GLU A 371 -8.27 -26.63 17.36
C GLU A 371 -8.45 -27.74 16.32
N ASN A 372 -8.45 -27.41 15.02
CA ASN A 372 -8.74 -28.38 13.96
C ASN A 372 -7.51 -29.14 13.46
N GLN A 373 -6.33 -28.51 13.43
CA GLN A 373 -5.14 -29.12 12.82
C GLN A 373 -4.11 -29.62 13.83
N TRP A 374 -4.04 -29.01 15.02
CA TRP A 374 -3.03 -29.33 16.03
C TRP A 374 -3.53 -30.26 17.12
N LYS A 375 -4.82 -30.21 17.45
CA LYS A 375 -5.42 -31.09 18.45
C LYS A 375 -5.15 -32.57 18.11
N GLY A 376 -4.64 -33.31 19.10
CA GLY A 376 -4.29 -34.72 18.96
C GLY A 376 -2.99 -35.01 18.20
N LYS A 377 -2.28 -33.99 17.67
CA LYS A 377 -0.99 -34.17 16.97
C LYS A 377 0.19 -33.54 17.71
N SER A 378 -0.03 -32.42 18.39
CA SER A 378 1.01 -31.67 19.09
C SER A 378 0.50 -31.15 20.44
N THR A 379 1.41 -30.88 21.36
CA THR A 379 1.11 -30.24 22.65
C THR A 379 1.13 -28.72 22.49
N LEU A 380 0.03 -28.04 22.84
CA LEU A 380 -0.06 -26.58 22.89
C LEU A 380 -0.02 -26.10 24.34
N ILE A 381 0.87 -25.16 24.64
CA ILE A 381 0.93 -24.44 25.91
C ILE A 381 0.66 -22.97 25.61
N SER A 382 -0.42 -22.40 26.14
CA SER A 382 -0.77 -21.00 25.90
C SER A 382 -0.83 -20.21 27.20
N VAL A 383 -0.20 -19.04 27.22
CA VAL A 383 -0.44 -17.98 28.20
C VAL A 383 -1.55 -17.10 27.65
N VAL A 384 -2.57 -16.86 28.47
CA VAL A 384 -3.83 -16.22 28.05
C VAL A 384 -4.23 -15.12 29.03
N HIS A 385 -4.54 -13.93 28.52
CA HIS A 385 -5.19 -12.84 29.29
C HIS A 385 -6.71 -12.75 29.03
N ARG A 386 -7.20 -13.50 28.05
CA ARG A 386 -8.61 -13.60 27.68
C ARG A 386 -9.22 -14.87 28.28
N LEU A 387 -10.09 -14.70 29.26
CA LEU A 387 -10.72 -15.83 29.96
C LEU A 387 -11.76 -16.56 29.09
N ASP A 388 -12.26 -15.95 28.02
CA ASP A 388 -13.25 -16.57 27.15
C ASP A 388 -12.71 -17.76 26.35
N ILE A 389 -11.41 -17.80 26.06
CA ILE A 389 -10.77 -18.86 25.25
C ILE A 389 -10.32 -20.07 26.07
N ILE A 390 -10.26 -19.98 27.41
CA ILE A 390 -9.67 -21.03 28.26
C ILE A 390 -10.53 -22.30 28.33
N LYS A 391 -11.83 -22.17 28.02
CA LYS A 391 -12.81 -23.26 28.00
C LYS A 391 -12.45 -24.36 27.00
N ASN A 392 -11.67 -24.01 25.98
CA ASN A 392 -11.31 -24.93 24.90
C ASN A 392 -10.02 -25.71 25.17
N PHE A 393 -9.34 -25.47 26.30
CA PHE A 393 -8.11 -26.15 26.68
C PHE A 393 -8.40 -27.44 27.46
N ASP A 394 -7.62 -28.49 27.19
CA ASP A 394 -7.75 -29.78 27.88
C ASP A 394 -7.35 -29.68 29.38
N GLN A 395 -6.47 -28.73 29.72
CA GLN A 395 -6.00 -28.48 31.08
C GLN A 395 -5.74 -26.98 31.27
N VAL A 396 -6.16 -26.44 32.41
CA VAL A 396 -5.91 -25.06 32.84
C VAL A 396 -5.05 -25.07 34.10
N ALA A 397 -4.06 -24.19 34.16
CA ALA A 397 -3.24 -23.95 35.36
C ALA A 397 -3.26 -22.47 35.70
N VAL A 398 -3.66 -22.13 36.93
CA VAL A 398 -3.73 -20.74 37.39
C VAL A 398 -2.51 -20.43 38.24
N MET A 399 -1.77 -19.39 37.87
CA MET A 399 -0.59 -18.95 38.59
C MET A 399 -0.92 -17.82 39.57
N LYS A 400 -0.40 -17.91 40.80
CA LYS A 400 -0.47 -16.86 41.83
C LYS A 400 0.88 -16.75 42.53
N SER A 401 1.45 -15.55 42.56
CA SER A 401 2.74 -15.27 43.20
C SER A 401 3.88 -16.20 42.76
N GLY A 402 3.97 -16.49 41.46
CA GLY A 402 5.02 -17.33 40.87
C GLY A 402 4.86 -18.84 41.09
N LYS A 403 3.73 -19.31 41.64
CA LYS A 403 3.43 -20.74 41.82
C LYS A 403 2.10 -21.09 41.15
N ILE A 404 1.94 -22.35 40.73
CA ILE A 404 0.64 -22.88 40.29
C ILE A 404 -0.21 -23.06 41.55
N GLY A 405 -1.27 -22.24 41.68
CA GLY A 405 -2.19 -22.28 42.81
C GLY A 405 -3.30 -23.30 42.64
N GLU A 406 -3.71 -23.56 41.39
CA GLU A 406 -4.66 -24.62 41.04
C GLU A 406 -4.45 -25.09 39.60
N SER A 407 -4.88 -26.33 39.33
CA SER A 407 -4.95 -26.86 37.98
C SER A 407 -6.05 -27.93 37.86
N GLY A 408 -6.60 -28.07 36.66
CA GLY A 408 -7.67 -29.00 36.33
C GLY A 408 -8.28 -28.65 34.97
N THR A 409 -9.36 -29.32 34.62
CA THR A 409 -10.21 -28.87 33.51
C THR A 409 -10.93 -27.57 33.89
N TYR A 410 -11.38 -26.79 32.89
CA TYR A 410 -12.11 -25.56 33.14
C TYR A 410 -13.33 -25.78 34.07
N ASP A 411 -14.18 -26.75 33.75
CA ASP A 411 -15.40 -27.03 34.52
C ASP A 411 -15.11 -27.45 35.97
N GLU A 412 -14.06 -28.25 36.19
CA GLU A 412 -13.62 -28.63 37.53
C GLU A 412 -13.16 -27.41 38.35
N LEU A 413 -12.40 -26.50 37.75
CA LEU A 413 -11.88 -25.32 38.42
C LEU A 413 -12.99 -24.31 38.76
N ILE A 414 -13.95 -24.12 37.85
CA ILE A 414 -15.14 -23.28 38.12
C ILE A 414 -16.00 -23.89 39.22
N ALA A 415 -16.22 -25.20 39.22
CA ALA A 415 -16.98 -25.89 40.26
C ALA A 415 -16.34 -25.78 41.65
N ARG A 416 -14.99 -25.79 41.73
CA ARG A 416 -14.24 -25.61 42.98
C ARG A 416 -14.38 -24.22 43.59
N LYS A 417 -14.84 -23.23 42.82
CA LYS A 417 -14.92 -21.81 43.24
C LYS A 417 -13.59 -21.28 43.80
N GLY A 418 -12.49 -21.72 43.20
CA GLY A 418 -11.12 -21.34 43.56
C GLY A 418 -10.63 -20.08 42.84
N LEU A 419 -9.33 -20.05 42.51
CA LEU A 419 -8.67 -18.87 41.93
C LEU A 419 -9.25 -18.49 40.56
N LEU A 420 -9.56 -19.46 39.71
CA LEU A 420 -10.13 -19.23 38.39
C LEU A 420 -11.52 -18.62 38.49
N TYR A 421 -12.33 -19.13 39.42
CA TYR A 421 -13.67 -18.60 39.67
C TYR A 421 -13.62 -17.14 40.14
N GLU A 422 -12.68 -16.82 41.04
CA GLU A 422 -12.44 -15.43 41.46
C GLU A 422 -12.00 -14.55 40.29
N LEU A 423 -11.19 -15.06 39.37
CA LEU A 423 -10.77 -14.31 38.18
C LEU A 423 -11.93 -14.08 37.18
N GLU A 424 -12.84 -15.04 37.02
CA GLU A 424 -13.94 -14.94 36.04
C GLU A 424 -15.18 -14.22 36.58
N TYR A 425 -15.54 -14.45 37.85
CA TYR A 425 -16.77 -13.95 38.47
C TYR A 425 -16.54 -13.00 39.65
N GLY A 426 -15.30 -12.85 40.11
CA GLY A 426 -14.96 -11.87 41.13
C GLY A 426 -15.23 -10.46 40.61
N LYS A 427 -15.94 -9.66 41.41
CA LYS A 427 -16.05 -8.23 41.14
C LYS A 427 -14.66 -7.61 41.27
N LYS A 428 -14.18 -6.96 40.21
CA LYS A 428 -12.96 -6.14 40.24
C LYS A 428 -13.06 -5.01 41.25
#